data_AF-A0A7Z9JMG8-F1
#
_entry.id   AF-A0A7Z9JMG8-F1
#
_cell.length_a   1.000
_cell.length_b   1.000
_cell.length_c   1.000
_cell.angle_alpha   90.00
_cell.angle_beta   90.00
_cell.angle_gamma   90.00
#
_symmetry.space_group_name_H-M   'P 1'
#
loop_
_entity.id
_entity.type
_entity.pdbx_description
1 polymer ?
#
loop_
_entity_poly.entity_id
_entity_poly.type
_entity_poly.pdbx_seq_one_letter_code
_entity_poly.pdbx_strand_id
1 'polypeptide(L)'
;MGENNETRSGIERRDFLMAAAAAAAGAVHPLALEALDPTFSRWIEQQQEAAPPIPLGQGEHPALVFQAYPGGTGSLMEKLWREHGPRMFERSPIRVLPWRGVVPESEEDIAFLPVHRLSALMRARRISSVDLTEIYLDRIKRYDPILLCAVTILEDRAREEAQQADTDLRRGNWRGPLHGIPYGVK
;
A
#
# COMPACT_ATOMS: atom_id res chain seq x y z
N MET A 1 -34.20 12.43 -29.50
CA MET A 1 -32.81 12.67 -29.94
C MET A 1 -32.03 13.17 -28.73
N GLY A 2 -31.27 12.29 -28.07
CA GLY A 2 -30.32 12.68 -27.04
C GLY A 2 -28.93 12.67 -27.64
N GLU A 3 -28.30 13.84 -27.76
CA GLU A 3 -26.93 13.94 -28.23
C GLU A 3 -25.97 13.61 -27.07
N ASN A 4 -25.20 12.52 -27.25
CA ASN A 4 -24.12 12.12 -26.37
C ASN A 4 -22.98 13.14 -26.47
N ASN A 5 -22.81 13.95 -25.43
CA ASN A 5 -21.77 14.97 -25.31
C ASN A 5 -20.46 14.36 -24.77
N GLU A 6 -19.91 13.35 -25.46
CA GLU A 6 -18.74 12.57 -25.01
C GLU A 6 -17.40 12.95 -25.67
N THR A 7 -17.34 13.96 -26.53
CA THR A 7 -16.13 14.27 -27.33
C THR A 7 -15.68 15.72 -27.20
N ARG A 8 -15.32 16.16 -25.98
CA ARG A 8 -14.64 17.46 -25.77
C ARG A 8 -13.12 17.40 -25.64
N SER A 9 -12.51 16.21 -25.55
CA SER A 9 -11.04 16.06 -25.50
C SER A 9 -10.45 15.06 -26.50
N GLY A 10 -11.25 14.57 -27.46
CA GLY A 10 -10.79 13.61 -28.48
C GLY A 10 -10.36 12.23 -27.96
N ILE A 11 -10.49 11.97 -26.66
CA ILE A 11 -10.15 10.70 -26.01
C ILE A 11 -11.43 10.11 -25.44
N GLU A 12 -11.80 8.89 -25.85
CA GLU A 12 -12.96 8.22 -25.27
C GLU A 12 -12.73 7.89 -23.78
N ARG A 13 -13.80 8.02 -22.98
CA ARG A 13 -13.76 7.87 -21.53
C ARG A 13 -13.26 6.48 -21.08
N ARG A 14 -13.52 5.45 -21.89
CA ARG A 14 -13.05 4.09 -21.63
C ARG A 14 -11.53 3.97 -21.80
N ASP A 15 -10.99 4.62 -22.82
CA ASP A 15 -9.54 4.64 -23.09
C ASP A 15 -8.81 5.47 -22.04
N PHE A 16 -9.43 6.56 -21.59
CA PHE A 16 -8.96 7.35 -20.45
C PHE A 16 -8.82 6.52 -19.16
N LEU A 17 -9.84 5.72 -18.81
CA LEU A 17 -9.81 4.90 -17.59
C LEU A 17 -8.77 3.76 -17.67
N MET A 18 -8.60 3.16 -18.84
CA MET A 18 -7.57 2.12 -19.05
C MET A 18 -6.15 2.70 -18.99
N ALA A 19 -5.92 3.90 -19.55
CA ALA A 19 -4.64 4.59 -19.49
C ALA A 19 -4.30 5.10 -18.07
N ALA A 20 -5.28 5.64 -17.34
CA ALA A 20 -5.10 6.06 -15.96
C ALA A 20 -4.75 4.88 -15.03
N ALA A 21 -5.34 3.71 -15.28
CA ALA A 21 -4.99 2.48 -14.56
C ALA A 21 -3.54 2.03 -14.86
N ALA A 22 -3.06 2.17 -16.10
CA ALA A 22 -1.67 1.89 -16.46
C ALA A 22 -0.67 2.88 -15.83
N ALA A 23 -1.02 4.16 -15.72
CA ALA A 23 -0.20 5.16 -15.04
C ALA A 23 -0.12 4.93 -13.52
N ALA A 24 -1.23 4.53 -12.88
CA ALA A 24 -1.28 4.20 -11.46
C ALA A 24 -0.58 2.87 -11.12
N ALA A 25 -0.49 1.94 -12.09
CA ALA A 25 0.08 0.60 -11.88
C ALA A 25 1.49 0.39 -12.49
N GLY A 26 2.04 1.33 -13.28
CA GLY A 26 3.20 1.01 -14.13
C GLY A 26 4.16 2.14 -14.53
N ALA A 27 4.05 3.36 -14.03
CA ALA A 27 4.99 4.44 -14.39
C ALA A 27 6.32 4.41 -13.60
N VAL A 28 6.97 3.24 -13.54
CA VAL A 28 8.36 3.11 -13.06
C VAL A 28 9.29 2.52 -14.13
N HIS A 29 8.80 2.27 -15.35
CA HIS A 29 9.59 1.66 -16.43
C HIS A 29 9.62 2.54 -17.70
N PRO A 30 10.80 2.95 -18.20
CA PRO A 30 10.94 3.84 -19.37
C PRO A 30 10.30 3.29 -20.65
N LEU A 31 10.34 1.97 -20.86
CA LEU A 31 9.76 1.32 -22.05
C LEU A 31 8.21 1.32 -22.08
N ALA A 32 7.55 1.55 -20.94
CA ALA A 32 6.08 1.64 -20.92
C ALA A 32 5.57 2.97 -21.51
N LEU A 33 6.39 4.03 -21.46
CA LEU A 33 6.10 5.34 -22.04
C LEU A 33 6.15 5.33 -23.58
N GLU A 34 7.03 4.51 -24.17
CA GLU A 34 7.12 4.37 -25.64
C GLU A 34 5.90 3.65 -26.25
N ALA A 35 5.19 2.84 -25.45
CA ALA A 35 3.98 2.14 -25.88
C ALA A 35 2.71 2.98 -25.75
N LEU A 36 2.81 4.22 -25.23
CA LEU A 36 1.68 5.13 -25.10
C LEU A 36 1.37 5.82 -26.42
N ASP A 37 0.08 6.00 -26.67
CA ASP A 37 -0.43 6.75 -27.80
C ASP A 37 0.25 8.15 -27.90
N PRO A 38 0.79 8.57 -29.06
CA PRO A 38 1.51 9.84 -29.23
C PRO A 38 0.69 11.09 -28.86
N THR A 39 -0.64 10.98 -28.85
CA THR A 39 -1.56 12.03 -28.38
C THR A 39 -1.55 12.14 -26.86
N PHE A 40 -1.47 11.01 -26.15
CA PHE A 40 -1.38 10.96 -24.70
C PHE A 40 0.01 11.40 -24.19
N SER A 41 1.09 11.03 -24.89
CA SER A 41 2.45 11.48 -24.54
C SER A 41 2.58 13.01 -24.59
N ARG A 42 2.02 13.65 -25.62
CA ARG A 42 1.96 15.11 -25.73
C ARG A 42 1.13 15.77 -24.62
N TRP A 43 0.05 15.11 -24.17
CA TRP A 43 -0.76 15.61 -23.05
C TRP A 43 -0.01 15.54 -21.71
N ILE A 44 0.78 14.49 -21.47
CA ILE A 44 1.65 14.39 -20.28
C ILE A 44 2.74 15.46 -20.30
N GLU A 45 3.39 15.67 -21.45
CA GLU A 45 4.40 16.73 -21.61
C GLU A 45 3.82 18.12 -21.33
N GLN A 46 2.59 18.40 -21.80
CA GLN A 46 1.88 19.66 -21.51
C GLN A 46 1.53 19.84 -20.02
N GLN A 47 1.31 18.74 -19.28
CA GLN A 47 1.09 18.77 -17.83
C GLN A 47 2.41 18.94 -17.04
N GLN A 48 3.57 18.64 -17.65
CA GLN A 48 4.89 18.79 -17.04
C GLN A 48 5.53 20.16 -17.25
N GLU A 49 5.01 21.00 -18.16
CA GLU A 49 5.38 22.41 -18.22
C GLU A 49 4.87 23.12 -16.96
N ALA A 50 5.74 23.23 -15.97
CA ALA A 50 5.48 23.98 -14.75
C ALA A 50 5.23 25.45 -15.11
N ALA A 51 3.98 25.90 -14.94
CA ALA A 51 3.66 27.32 -15.00
C ALA A 51 4.58 28.09 -14.03
N PRO A 52 5.03 29.32 -14.38
CA PRO A 52 5.85 30.11 -13.48
C PRO A 52 5.11 30.31 -12.15
N PRO A 53 5.78 30.20 -11.00
CA PRO A 53 5.11 30.29 -9.71
C PRO A 53 4.42 31.65 -9.59
N ILE A 54 3.10 31.64 -9.46
CA ILE A 54 2.31 32.85 -9.25
C ILE A 54 2.56 33.30 -7.80
N PRO A 55 2.81 34.59 -7.52
CA PRO A 55 3.03 35.06 -6.15
C PRO A 55 1.68 35.10 -5.48
N LEU A 56 1.56 34.41 -4.37
CA LEU A 56 0.27 34.27 -3.75
C LEU A 56 0.35 34.87 -2.35
N GLY A 57 -0.36 36.00 -2.21
CA GLY A 57 -0.60 36.64 -0.93
C GLY A 57 -1.45 35.76 -0.03
N GLN A 58 -1.88 36.29 1.13
CA GLN A 58 -2.71 35.58 2.12
C GLN A 58 -4.08 35.04 1.61
N GLY A 59 -4.34 35.05 0.30
CA GLY A 59 -5.44 34.39 -0.41
C GLY A 59 -5.01 33.18 -1.25
N GLU A 60 -3.87 32.58 -0.91
CA GLU A 60 -3.38 31.34 -1.53
C GLU A 60 -4.40 30.19 -1.49
N HIS A 61 -4.64 29.54 -2.64
CA HIS A 61 -5.36 28.27 -2.62
C HIS A 61 -4.42 27.18 -2.06
N PRO A 62 -4.92 26.23 -1.25
CA PRO A 62 -4.08 25.17 -0.72
C PRO A 62 -3.39 24.43 -1.87
N ALA A 63 -2.11 24.09 -1.68
CA ALA A 63 -1.38 23.29 -2.66
C ALA A 63 -2.13 21.99 -2.92
N LEU A 64 -2.72 21.87 -4.12
CA LEU A 64 -3.46 20.68 -4.55
C LEU A 64 -2.52 19.49 -4.79
N VAL A 65 -1.23 19.76 -5.02
CA VAL A 65 -0.20 18.76 -5.29
C VAL A 65 1.07 19.15 -4.53
N PHE A 66 1.52 18.27 -3.63
CA PHE A 66 2.81 18.42 -2.95
C PHE A 66 3.90 17.68 -3.74
N GLN A 67 4.87 18.42 -4.28
CA GLN A 67 6.04 17.86 -4.95
C GLN A 67 7.30 18.16 -4.12
N ALA A 68 7.75 17.15 -3.37
CA ALA A 68 8.87 17.30 -2.44
C ALA A 68 10.22 17.56 -3.13
N TYR A 69 10.35 17.16 -4.40
CA TYR A 69 11.57 17.33 -5.18
C TYR A 69 11.36 18.42 -6.24
N PRO A 70 12.24 19.44 -6.36
CA PRO A 70 12.04 20.58 -7.26
C PRO A 70 11.80 20.22 -8.74
N GLY A 71 12.36 19.11 -9.22
CA GLY A 71 12.13 18.60 -10.58
C GLY A 71 10.99 17.57 -10.69
N GLY A 72 10.20 17.40 -9.63
CA GLY A 72 9.15 16.39 -9.54
C GLY A 72 9.63 14.96 -9.27
N THR A 73 8.67 14.05 -9.05
CA THR A 73 8.94 12.64 -8.74
C THR A 73 9.72 11.95 -9.85
N GLY A 74 9.46 12.27 -11.12
CA GLY A 74 10.17 11.67 -12.26
C GLY A 74 11.67 11.94 -12.25
N SER A 75 12.09 13.20 -12.10
CA SER A 75 13.52 13.54 -12.02
C SER A 75 14.19 13.02 -10.76
N LEU A 76 13.45 12.90 -9.64
CA LEU A 76 13.93 12.21 -8.44
C LEU A 76 14.20 10.73 -8.74
N MET A 77 13.26 10.02 -9.39
CA MET A 77 13.44 8.62 -9.76
C MET A 77 14.62 8.43 -10.72
N GLU A 78 14.78 9.31 -11.71
CA GLU A 78 15.91 9.27 -12.64
C GLU A 78 17.25 9.48 -11.93
N LYS A 79 17.32 10.47 -11.03
CA LYS A 79 18.52 10.71 -10.21
C LYS A 79 18.86 9.48 -9.36
N LEU A 80 17.88 8.94 -8.63
CA LEU A 80 18.07 7.75 -7.78
C LEU A 80 18.52 6.55 -8.61
N TRP A 81 17.99 6.38 -9.82
CA TRP A 81 18.43 5.34 -10.75
C TRP A 81 19.88 5.54 -11.20
N ARG A 82 20.29 6.77 -11.54
CA ARG A 82 21.69 7.05 -11.93
C ARG A 82 22.67 6.84 -10.77
N GLU A 83 22.28 7.20 -9.55
CA GLU A 83 23.16 7.13 -8.37
C GLU A 83 23.24 5.72 -7.76
N HIS A 84 22.13 4.98 -7.74
CA HIS A 84 22.02 3.71 -7.01
C HIS A 84 21.71 2.50 -7.91
N GLY A 85 21.41 2.74 -9.19
CA GLY A 85 21.08 1.70 -10.15
C GLY A 85 19.72 1.02 -9.91
N PRO A 86 19.45 -0.09 -10.61
CA PRO A 86 18.18 -0.83 -10.49
C PRO A 86 17.93 -1.38 -9.07
N ARG A 87 19.00 -1.62 -8.31
CA ARG A 87 18.94 -2.24 -6.97
C ARG A 87 18.12 -1.45 -5.96
N MET A 88 18.01 -0.12 -6.13
CA MET A 88 17.18 0.73 -5.27
C MET A 88 15.68 0.37 -5.38
N PHE A 89 15.27 -0.16 -6.53
CA PHE A 89 13.88 -0.51 -6.82
C PHE A 89 13.62 -2.02 -6.67
N GLU A 90 14.67 -2.80 -6.41
CA GLU A 90 14.53 -4.21 -6.11
C GLU A 90 13.95 -4.41 -4.70
N ARG A 91 12.88 -5.21 -4.62
CA ARG A 91 12.29 -5.58 -3.34
C ARG A 91 13.30 -6.42 -2.54
N SER A 92 13.85 -5.85 -1.49
CA SER A 92 14.66 -6.60 -0.54
C SER A 92 13.76 -7.52 0.29
N PRO A 93 14.06 -8.83 0.37
CA PRO A 93 13.26 -9.73 1.17
C PRO A 93 13.44 -9.39 2.66
N ILE A 94 12.34 -9.13 3.34
CA ILE A 94 12.35 -8.93 4.80
C ILE A 94 12.60 -10.29 5.46
N ARG A 95 13.79 -10.45 6.07
CA ARG A 95 14.18 -11.68 6.74
C ARG A 95 13.82 -11.61 8.23
N VAL A 96 12.78 -12.33 8.61
CA VAL A 96 12.43 -12.55 10.03
C VAL A 96 13.30 -13.65 10.61
N LEU A 97 13.98 -13.36 11.72
CA LEU A 97 14.77 -14.34 12.44
C LEU A 97 13.86 -15.37 13.14
N PRO A 98 14.22 -16.66 13.14
CA PRO A 98 13.46 -17.69 13.86
C PRO A 98 13.30 -17.37 15.35
N TRP A 99 12.17 -17.78 15.91
CA TRP A 99 11.93 -17.69 17.34
C TRP A 99 12.84 -18.66 18.11
N ARG A 100 13.47 -18.18 19.18
CA ARG A 100 14.40 -18.98 20.02
C ARG A 100 14.05 -18.98 21.52
N GLY A 101 13.03 -18.22 21.93
CA GLY A 101 12.64 -18.08 23.34
C GLY A 101 11.48 -18.99 23.75
N VAL A 102 11.00 -18.79 24.96
CA VAL A 102 9.75 -19.38 25.45
C VAL A 102 8.58 -18.58 24.91
N VAL A 103 7.54 -19.23 24.41
CA VAL A 103 6.31 -18.55 23.96
C VAL A 103 5.68 -17.89 25.19
N PRO A 104 5.35 -16.58 25.17
CA PRO A 104 4.68 -15.96 26.30
C PRO A 104 3.37 -16.67 26.63
N GLU A 105 3.08 -16.83 27.92
CA GLU A 105 1.91 -17.56 28.40
C GLU A 105 0.65 -16.70 28.43
N SER A 106 0.80 -15.38 28.60
CA SER A 106 -0.34 -14.46 28.66
C SER A 106 -0.68 -13.88 27.29
N GLU A 107 -1.98 -13.74 27.00
CA GLU A 107 -2.46 -13.08 25.79
C GLU A 107 -2.02 -11.62 25.69
N GLU A 108 -1.86 -10.96 26.84
CA GLU A 108 -1.38 -9.58 26.91
C GLU A 108 0.08 -9.49 26.45
N ASP A 109 0.96 -10.38 26.93
CA ASP A 109 2.35 -10.42 26.49
C ASP A 109 2.45 -10.74 24.99
N ILE A 110 1.61 -11.65 24.48
CA ILE A 110 1.52 -11.95 23.04
C ILE A 110 1.11 -10.69 22.27
N ALA A 111 0.08 -9.97 22.70
CA ALA A 111 -0.43 -8.79 22.02
C ALA A 111 0.58 -7.63 21.95
N PHE A 112 1.50 -7.55 22.92
CA PHE A 112 2.56 -6.56 22.97
C PHE A 112 3.88 -7.01 22.30
N LEU A 113 3.96 -8.24 21.79
CA LEU A 113 5.11 -8.64 20.99
C LEU A 113 5.21 -7.81 19.70
N PRO A 114 6.42 -7.41 19.29
CA PRO A 114 6.59 -6.73 18.02
C PRO A 114 6.27 -7.68 16.86
N VAL A 115 5.72 -7.14 15.76
CA VAL A 115 5.19 -7.93 14.62
C VAL A 115 6.17 -8.96 14.05
N HIS A 116 7.47 -8.66 14.00
CA HIS A 116 8.48 -9.59 13.52
C HIS A 116 8.62 -10.83 14.42
N ARG A 117 8.29 -10.73 15.70
CA ARG A 117 8.27 -11.87 16.65
C ARG A 117 6.99 -12.67 16.54
N LEU A 118 5.83 -12.01 16.39
CA LEU A 118 4.57 -12.68 16.06
C LEU A 118 4.70 -13.48 14.77
N SER A 119 5.29 -12.89 13.73
CA SER A 119 5.62 -13.57 12.48
C SER A 119 6.48 -14.82 12.67
N ALA A 120 7.52 -14.73 13.53
CA ALA A 120 8.40 -15.85 13.81
C ALA A 120 7.68 -16.99 14.57
N LEU A 121 6.83 -16.64 15.54
CA LEU A 121 6.01 -17.59 16.29
C LEU A 121 4.97 -18.27 15.39
N MET A 122 4.30 -17.49 14.54
CA MET A 122 3.34 -17.96 13.54
C MET A 122 4.00 -18.96 12.58
N ARG A 123 5.14 -18.57 11.98
CA ARG A 123 5.90 -19.45 11.07
C ARG A 123 6.36 -20.74 11.76
N ALA A 124 6.71 -20.66 13.04
CA ALA A 124 7.07 -21.81 13.86
C ALA A 124 5.85 -22.62 14.36
N ARG A 125 4.62 -22.23 13.99
CA ARG A 125 3.35 -22.82 14.42
C ARG A 125 3.22 -22.90 15.95
N ARG A 126 3.77 -21.89 16.64
CA ARG A 126 3.69 -21.74 18.11
C ARG A 126 2.45 -20.96 18.55
N ILE A 127 1.93 -20.12 17.65
CA ILE A 127 0.64 -19.44 17.74
C ILE A 127 -0.06 -19.63 16.39
N SER A 128 -1.39 -19.54 16.38
CA SER A 128 -2.18 -19.54 15.15
C SER A 128 -2.64 -18.12 14.78
N SER A 129 -2.99 -17.92 13.52
CA SER A 129 -3.56 -16.65 13.05
C SER A 129 -4.93 -16.41 13.66
N VAL A 130 -5.73 -17.47 13.84
CA VAL A 130 -7.03 -17.39 14.50
C VAL A 130 -6.87 -16.95 15.96
N ASP A 131 -6.01 -17.60 16.75
CA ASP A 131 -5.82 -17.25 18.16
C ASP A 131 -5.33 -15.80 18.30
N LEU A 132 -4.38 -15.38 17.47
CA LEU A 132 -3.87 -14.01 17.47
C LEU A 132 -4.98 -13.00 17.11
N THR A 133 -5.85 -13.35 16.17
CA THR A 133 -6.96 -12.49 15.76
C THR A 133 -7.98 -12.33 16.89
N GLU A 134 -8.36 -13.41 17.57
CA GLU A 134 -9.28 -13.33 18.71
C GLU A 134 -8.70 -12.49 19.86
N ILE A 135 -7.40 -12.64 20.18
CA ILE A 135 -6.73 -11.78 21.17
C ILE A 135 -6.91 -10.29 20.84
N TYR A 136 -6.72 -9.88 19.58
CA TYR A 136 -6.89 -8.48 19.19
C TYR A 136 -8.36 -8.05 19.14
N LEU A 137 -9.28 -8.90 18.70
CA LEU A 137 -10.72 -8.58 18.71
C LEU A 137 -11.23 -8.37 20.14
N ASP A 138 -10.83 -9.21 21.09
CA ASP A 138 -11.21 -9.08 22.49
C ASP A 138 -10.63 -7.81 23.13
N ARG A 139 -9.39 -7.46 22.77
CA ARG A 139 -8.78 -6.18 23.19
C ARG A 139 -9.52 -4.98 22.61
N ILE A 140 -9.88 -5.01 21.33
CA ILE A 140 -10.65 -3.93 20.70
C ILE A 140 -11.99 -3.76 21.42
N LYS A 141 -12.73 -4.84 21.66
CA LYS A 141 -14.00 -4.81 22.41
C LYS A 141 -13.84 -4.22 23.81
N ARG A 142 -12.73 -4.53 24.49
CA ARG A 142 -12.43 -4.04 25.84
C ARG A 142 -12.07 -2.55 25.89
N TYR A 143 -11.26 -2.07 24.94
CA TYR A 143 -10.62 -0.75 25.05
C TYR A 143 -11.18 0.31 24.11
N ASP A 144 -11.75 -0.07 22.98
CA ASP A 144 -12.26 0.89 21.99
C ASP A 144 -13.35 1.84 22.52
N PRO A 145 -14.24 1.47 23.46
CA PRO A 145 -15.19 2.41 24.07
C PRO A 145 -14.53 3.61 24.78
N ILE A 146 -13.25 3.49 25.15
CA ILE A 146 -12.46 4.53 25.82
C ILE A 146 -11.49 5.18 24.83
N LEU A 147 -10.82 4.39 23.99
CA LEU A 147 -9.76 4.85 23.10
C LEU A 147 -10.28 5.42 21.77
N LEU A 148 -11.46 4.99 21.32
CA LEU A 148 -12.12 5.43 20.09
C LEU A 148 -11.18 5.36 18.87
N CYS A 149 -10.52 4.21 18.70
CA CYS A 149 -9.45 4.00 17.72
C CYS A 149 -9.90 3.19 16.48
N ALA A 150 -11.04 2.50 16.57
CA ALA A 150 -11.64 1.77 15.46
C ALA A 150 -12.96 2.42 15.03
N VAL A 151 -13.18 2.52 13.71
CA VAL A 151 -14.45 3.00 13.16
C VAL A 151 -15.31 1.82 12.71
N THR A 152 -14.71 0.93 11.92
CA THR A 152 -15.38 -0.27 11.40
C THR A 152 -14.51 -1.47 11.71
N ILE A 153 -15.07 -2.43 12.47
CA ILE A 153 -14.40 -3.68 12.80
C ILE A 153 -14.99 -4.78 11.93
N LEU A 154 -14.14 -5.41 11.11
CA LEU A 154 -14.54 -6.49 10.19
C LEU A 154 -14.34 -7.86 10.85
N GLU A 155 -15.03 -8.13 11.97
CA GLU A 155 -14.76 -9.32 12.79
C GLU A 155 -14.86 -10.64 11.99
N ASP A 156 -15.96 -10.84 11.27
CA ASP A 156 -16.21 -12.09 10.54
C ASP A 156 -15.15 -12.32 9.46
N ARG A 157 -14.84 -11.26 8.70
CA ARG A 157 -13.79 -11.30 7.67
C ARG A 157 -12.42 -11.57 8.29
N ALA A 158 -12.10 -10.96 9.43
CA ALA A 158 -10.84 -11.19 10.13
C ALA A 158 -10.70 -12.68 10.53
N ARG A 159 -11.77 -13.29 11.04
CA ARG A 159 -11.81 -14.72 11.38
C ARG A 159 -11.65 -15.61 10.15
N GLU A 160 -12.35 -15.32 9.06
CA GLU A 160 -12.25 -16.07 7.80
C GLU A 160 -10.84 -16.01 7.20
N GLU A 161 -10.25 -14.82 7.12
CA GLU A 161 -8.90 -14.62 6.59
C GLU A 161 -7.84 -15.29 7.48
N ALA A 162 -8.02 -15.27 8.80
CA ALA A 162 -7.15 -15.96 9.75
C ALA A 162 -7.20 -17.49 9.59
N GLN A 163 -8.40 -18.06 9.46
CA GLN A 163 -8.58 -19.49 9.20
C GLN A 163 -7.93 -19.92 7.87
N GLN A 164 -8.05 -19.08 6.84
CA GLN A 164 -7.39 -19.32 5.56
C GLN A 164 -5.86 -19.24 5.69
N ALA A 165 -5.33 -18.26 6.43
CA ALA A 165 -3.90 -18.13 6.68
C ALA A 165 -3.33 -19.36 7.41
N ASP A 166 -4.03 -19.87 8.42
CA ASP A 166 -3.62 -21.10 9.11
C ASP A 166 -3.69 -22.33 8.19
N THR A 167 -4.70 -22.41 7.33
CA THR A 167 -4.83 -23.48 6.32
C THR A 167 -3.68 -23.45 5.32
N ASP A 168 -3.33 -22.28 4.82
CA ASP A 168 -2.20 -22.08 3.91
C ASP A 168 -0.88 -22.46 4.59
N LEU A 169 -0.70 -22.03 5.83
CA LEU A 169 0.49 -22.35 6.62
C LEU A 169 0.62 -23.86 6.85
N ARG A 170 -0.49 -24.56 7.12
CA ARG A 170 -0.53 -26.03 7.24
C ARG A 170 -0.10 -26.71 5.94
N ARG A 171 -0.54 -26.18 4.79
CA ARG A 171 -0.17 -26.65 3.44
C ARG A 171 1.26 -26.29 3.01
N GLY A 172 1.99 -25.50 3.81
CA GLY A 172 3.34 -25.04 3.50
C GLY A 172 3.40 -23.75 2.67
N ASN A 173 2.25 -23.11 2.42
CA ASN A 173 2.13 -21.89 1.63
C ASN A 173 2.36 -20.65 2.50
N TRP A 174 3.63 -20.38 2.82
CA TRP A 174 4.03 -19.18 3.55
C TRP A 174 4.13 -17.96 2.63
N ARG A 175 3.26 -16.95 2.83
CA ARG A 175 3.20 -15.76 1.97
C ARG A 175 4.24 -14.68 2.30
N GLY A 176 4.88 -14.77 3.47
CA GLY A 176 5.89 -13.79 3.91
C GLY A 176 5.67 -13.32 5.35
N PRO A 177 6.47 -12.36 5.84
CA PRO A 177 6.49 -11.95 7.25
C PRO A 177 5.14 -11.52 7.85
N LEU A 178 4.19 -11.05 7.04
CA LEU A 178 2.87 -10.60 7.51
C LEU A 178 1.79 -11.67 7.34
N HIS A 179 2.14 -12.91 6.99
CA HIS A 179 1.18 -14.00 6.81
C HIS A 179 0.42 -14.26 8.11
N GLY A 180 -0.90 -14.08 8.08
CA GLY A 180 -1.79 -14.30 9.21
C GLY A 180 -1.71 -13.25 10.33
N ILE A 181 -1.03 -12.12 10.10
CA ILE A 181 -0.94 -11.03 11.07
C ILE A 181 -2.16 -10.10 10.89
N PRO A 182 -2.98 -9.89 11.94
CA PRO A 182 -4.08 -8.92 11.89
C PRO A 182 -3.55 -7.50 11.81
N TYR A 183 -4.24 -6.63 11.07
CA TYR A 183 -3.85 -5.23 10.89
C TYR A 183 -5.06 -4.30 10.77
N GLY A 184 -4.86 -3.04 11.13
CA GLY A 184 -5.79 -1.95 10.82
C GLY A 184 -5.26 -1.09 9.68
N VAL A 185 -6.16 -0.45 8.94
CA VAL A 185 -5.84 0.47 7.83
C VAL A 185 -6.54 1.81 8.07
N LYS A 186 -5.88 2.89 7.66
CA LYS A 186 -6.38 4.27 7.75
C LYS A 186 -6.97 4.72 6.41
#